data_AF-A0A1I2Z7B1-F1
#
_entry.id   AF-A0A1I2Z7B1-F1
#
_cell.length_a   1.000
_cell.length_b   1.000
_cell.length_c   1.000
_cell.angle_alpha   90.00
_cell.angle_beta   90.00
_cell.angle_gamma   90.00
#
_symmetry.space_group_name_H-M   'P 1'
#
loop_
_entity.id
_entity.type
_entity.pdbx_description
1 polymer ?
#
loop_
_entity_poly.entity_id
_entity_poly.type
_entity_poly.pdbx_seq_one_letter_code
_entity_poly.pdbx_strand_id
1 'polypeptide(L)' 'MCCTEKTEEKALFELAKALKHFYNLEDMQMNPGDLHTANVAEKLVRSIIEDNGYTASYLKKRGTRLFKFRR' A
#
# COMPACT_ATOMS: atom_id res chain seq x y z
N MET A 1 -26.84 -3.12 4.27
CA MET A 1 -25.68 -3.77 3.62
C MET A 1 -24.39 -2.99 3.97
N CYS A 2 -23.93 -3.05 5.22
CA CYS A 2 -22.81 -2.19 5.72
C CYS A 2 -21.57 -3.00 6.17
N CYS A 3 -21.65 -4.33 6.17
CA CYS A 3 -20.55 -5.20 6.59
C CYS A 3 -19.49 -5.38 5.49
N THR A 4 -19.90 -5.31 4.22
CA THR A 4 -19.01 -5.47 3.05
C THR A 4 -18.05 -4.30 2.94
N GLU A 5 -18.54 -3.06 3.01
CA GLU A 5 -17.71 -1.86 2.93
C GLU A 5 -16.65 -1.80 4.04
N LYS A 6 -17.03 -2.14 5.29
CA LYS A 6 -16.08 -2.18 6.41
C LYS A 6 -15.06 -3.31 6.29
N THR A 7 -15.44 -4.43 5.66
CA THR A 7 -14.54 -5.57 5.43
C THR A 7 -13.55 -5.24 4.31
N GLU A 8 -14.03 -4.61 3.25
CA GLU A 8 -13.23 -4.14 2.13
C GLU A 8 -12.22 -3.08 2.58
N GLU A 9 -12.67 -2.05 3.31
CA GLU A 9 -11.77 -1.02 3.83
C GLU A 9 -10.67 -1.60 4.73
N LYS A 10 -11.01 -2.60 5.57
CA LYS A 10 -10.01 -3.32 6.38
C LYS A 10 -9.02 -4.10 5.52
N ALA A 11 -9.48 -4.82 4.49
CA ALA A 11 -8.61 -5.56 3.60
C ALA A 11 -7.64 -4.62 2.86
N LEU A 12 -8.15 -3.50 2.35
CA LEU A 12 -7.34 -2.45 1.72
C LEU A 12 -6.37 -1.80 2.71
N PHE A 13 -6.76 -1.64 3.98
CA PHE A 13 -5.87 -1.12 5.01
C PHE A 13 -4.73 -2.09 5.34
N GLU A 14 -4.97 -3.39 5.37
CA GLU A 14 -3.91 -4.39 5.53
C GLU A 14 -2.96 -4.41 4.32
N LEU A 15 -3.47 -4.27 3.10
CA LEU A 15 -2.63 -4.07 1.91
C LEU A 15 -1.79 -2.80 2.02
N ALA A 16 -2.38 -1.69 2.47
CA ALA A 16 -1.66 -0.44 2.69
C ALA A 16 -0.56 -0.57 3.76
N LYS A 17 -0.74 -1.42 4.77
CA LYS A 17 0.32 -1.71 5.75
C LYS A 17 1.49 -2.45 5.12
N ALA A 18 1.25 -3.29 4.11
CA ALA A 18 2.32 -3.98 3.40
C ALA A 18 3.27 -2.98 2.71
N LEU A 19 2.75 -1.83 2.25
CA LEU A 19 3.55 -0.79 1.59
C LEU A 19 4.71 -0.25 2.44
N LYS A 20 4.59 -0.28 3.78
CA LYS A 20 5.68 0.15 4.67
C LYS A 20 6.96 -0.69 4.49
N HIS A 21 6.81 -1.94 4.07
CA HIS A 21 7.94 -2.85 3.91
C HIS A 21 8.77 -2.44 2.71
N PHE A 22 8.14 -2.03 1.60
CA PHE A 22 8.85 -1.54 0.41
C PHE A 22 9.63 -0.24 0.67
N TYR A 23 9.08 0.68 1.48
CA TYR A 23 9.80 1.90 1.89
C TYR A 23 11.13 1.59 2.60
N ASN A 24 11.17 0.54 3.42
CA ASN A 24 12.39 0.16 4.13
C ASN A 24 13.41 -0.58 3.25
N LEU A 25 12.99 -1.05 2.06
CA LEU A 25 13.89 -1.75 1.12
C LEU A 25 14.80 -0.78 0.36
N GLU A 26 14.41 0.50 0.23
CA GLU A 26 15.27 1.52 -0.39
C GLU A 26 16.59 1.73 0.38
N ASP A 27 16.56 1.57 1.71
CA ASP A 27 17.73 1.68 2.58
C ASP A 27 18.58 0.37 2.60
N MET A 28 18.11 -0.70 1.95
CA MET A 28 18.85 -1.97 1.87
C MET A 28 19.74 -1.99 0.62
N GLN A 29 20.99 -2.44 0.77
CA GLN A 29 21.91 -2.68 -0.35
C GLN A 29 21.49 -3.93 -1.15
N MET A 30 20.33 -3.87 -1.78
CA MET A 30 19.78 -4.94 -2.61
C MET A 30 20.47 -4.98 -3.97
N ASN A 31 20.50 -6.16 -4.58
CA ASN A 31 20.89 -6.23 -5.98
C ASN A 31 19.82 -5.53 -6.87
N PRO A 32 20.20 -5.06 -8.07
CA PRO A 32 19.28 -4.32 -8.93
C PRO A 32 18.02 -5.10 -9.34
N GLY A 33 18.10 -6.43 -9.47
CA GLY A 33 16.97 -7.28 -9.85
C GLY A 33 15.91 -7.37 -8.75
N ASP A 34 16.33 -7.51 -7.51
CA ASP A 34 15.44 -7.55 -6.36
C ASP A 34 14.82 -6.17 -6.10
N LEU A 35 15.60 -5.09 -6.26
CA LEU A 35 15.08 -3.72 -6.17
C LEU A 35 13.99 -3.47 -7.24
N HIS A 36 14.23 -3.91 -8.48
CA HIS A 36 13.23 -3.82 -9.54
C HIS A 36 11.96 -4.59 -9.17
N THR A 37 12.10 -5.82 -8.68
CA THR A 37 10.98 -6.67 -8.27
C THR A 37 10.18 -6.05 -7.11
N ALA A 38 10.87 -5.48 -6.12
CA ALA A 38 10.24 -4.76 -5.02
C ALA A 38 9.43 -3.56 -5.50
N ASN A 39 9.97 -2.76 -6.42
CA ASN A 39 9.28 -1.61 -7.01
C ASN A 39 8.03 -2.02 -7.82
N VAL A 40 8.11 -3.14 -8.54
CA VAL A 40 6.95 -3.70 -9.27
C VAL A 40 5.88 -4.17 -8.28
N ALA A 41 6.28 -4.89 -7.24
CA ALA A 41 5.36 -5.36 -6.20
C ALA A 41 4.67 -4.19 -5.47
N GLU A 42 5.40 -3.13 -5.14
CA GLU A 42 4.82 -1.92 -4.53
C GLU A 42 3.75 -1.31 -5.44
N LYS A 43 4.06 -1.13 -6.73
CA LYS A 43 3.11 -0.58 -7.72
C LYS A 43 1.85 -1.42 -7.82
N LEU A 44 1.97 -2.74 -7.90
CA LEU A 44 0.82 -3.65 -7.97
C LEU A 44 -0.08 -3.52 -6.74
N VAL A 45 0.49 -3.46 -5.54
CA VAL A 45 -0.28 -3.28 -4.30
C VAL A 45 -0.98 -1.91 -4.29
N ARG A 46 -0.31 -0.85 -4.75
CA ARG A 46 -0.91 0.49 -4.87
C ARG A 46 -2.07 0.51 -5.87
N SER A 47 -1.91 -0.10 -7.04
CA SER A 47 -2.96 -0.16 -8.06
C SER A 47 -4.22 -0.86 -7.54
N ILE A 48 -4.08 -1.98 -6.82
CA ILE A 48 -5.24 -2.65 -6.20
C ILE A 48 -6.00 -1.68 -5.26
N ILE A 49 -5.29 -0.89 -4.46
CA ILE A 49 -5.91 0.08 -3.54
C ILE A 49 -6.62 1.19 -4.32
N GLU A 50 -5.97 1.70 -5.36
CA GLU A 50 -6.46 2.79 -6.23
C GLU A 50 -7.68 2.38 -7.05
N ASP A 51 -7.70 1.17 -7.60
CA ASP A 51 -8.81 0.62 -8.35
C ASP A 51 -10.08 0.46 -7.50
N ASN A 52 -9.93 0.29 -6.18
CA ASN A 52 -11.04 0.27 -5.23
C ASN A 52 -11.43 1.68 -4.73
N GLY A 53 -10.87 2.75 -5.30
CA GLY A 53 -11.23 4.12 -4.99
C GLY A 53 -10.57 4.69 -3.73
N TYR A 54 -9.46 4.09 -3.30
CA TYR A 54 -8.67 4.56 -2.16
C TYR A 54 -7.26 4.97 -2.60
N THR A 55 -6.54 5.71 -1.75
CA THR A 55 -5.12 5.93 -1.90
C THR A 55 -4.43 5.66 -0.57
N ALA A 56 -3.21 5.14 -0.63
CA ALA A 56 -2.43 4.79 0.55
C ALA A 56 -1.11 5.58 0.60
N SER A 57 -0.81 6.12 1.78
CA SER A 57 0.50 6.70 2.05
C SER A 57 1.09 6.12 3.33
N TYR A 58 2.40 5.88 3.28
CA TYR A 58 3.17 5.55 4.47
C TYR A 58 4.05 6.74 4.82
N LEU A 59 3.99 7.17 6.07
CA LEU A 59 4.86 8.20 6.62
C LEU A 59 5.62 7.60 7.79
N LYS A 60 6.96 7.58 7.72
CA LYS A 60 7.85 6.95 8.74
C LYS A 60 7.47 7.30 10.20
N LYS A 61 7.03 8.54 10.45
CA LYS A 61 6.60 9.01 11.79
C LYS A 61 5.10 8.85 12.09
N ARG A 62 4.24 8.73 11.08
CA ARG A 62 2.76 8.75 11.23
C ARG A 62 2.08 7.43 10.87
N GLY A 63 2.85 6.44 10.41
CA GLY A 63 2.35 5.12 10.00
C GLY A 63 1.66 5.11 8.65
N THR A 64 0.94 4.02 8.40
CA THR A 64 0.11 3.82 7.20
C THR A 64 -1.19 4.60 7.32
N ARG A 65 -1.54 5.32 6.25
CA ARG A 65 -2.83 5.99 6.09
C ARG A 65 -3.50 5.52 4.81
N LEU A 66 -4.80 5.28 4.91
CA LEU A 66 -5.66 4.98 3.79
C LEU A 66 -6.69 6.11 3.68
N PHE A 67 -6.83 6.68 2.49
CA PHE A 67 -7.77 7.76 2.21
C PHE A 67 -8.71 7.30 1.11
N LYS A 68 -10.02 7.47 1.31
CA LYS A 68 -10.99 7.26 0.24
C LYS A 68 -11.03 8.50 -0.65
N PHE A 69 -11.02 8.34 -1.96
CA PHE A 69 -11.29 9.45 -2.85
C PHE A 69 -12.71 9.96 -2.56
N ARG A 70 -12.84 11.25 -2.23
CA ARG A 70 -14.14 11.92 -2.30
C ARG A 70 -14.39 12.21 -3.78
N ARG A 71 -15.11 11.32 -4.46
CA ARG A 71 -15.78 11.67 -5.71
C ARG A 71 -16.95 12.59 -5.41
#